data_AF-A0A4R4EPI6-F1
#
_entry.id   AF-A0A4R4EPI6-F1
#
_cell.length_a   1.000
_cell.length_b   1.000
_cell.length_c   1.000
_cell.angle_alpha   90.00
_cell.angle_beta   90.00
_cell.angle_gamma   90.00
#
_symmetry.space_group_name_H-M   'P 1'
#
loop_
_entity.id
_entity.type
_entity.pdbx_description
1 polymer ?
#
loop_
_entity_poly.entity_id
_entity_poly.type
_entity_poly.pdbx_seq_one_letter_code
_entity_poly.pdbx_strand_id
1 'polypeptide(L)'
;MATDIELFNQHQMDTRNRLNFLVQSVLFLAGTALTASVSVFTGSRTIKLSETLQAALAASWWALVASMCLAVVVVAIVLLRDYALGERWRRSFDDPSVDASGTPGAADVAIIVCGILSLIAFLGGFIGIGYVATSVVVA
;
A
#
# COMPACT_ATOMS: atom_id res chain seq x y z
N MET A 1 -22.35 17.94 -21.78
CA MET A 1 -22.62 17.86 -20.33
C MET A 1 -22.89 16.39 -20.06
N ALA A 2 -22.03 15.70 -19.30
CA ALA A 2 -22.24 14.29 -19.00
C ALA A 2 -23.51 14.16 -18.14
N THR A 3 -24.37 13.18 -18.43
CA THR A 3 -25.52 12.89 -17.58
C THR A 3 -25.02 12.33 -16.25
N ASP A 4 -25.76 12.53 -15.16
CA ASP A 4 -25.31 12.04 -13.84
C ASP A 4 -25.10 10.51 -13.81
N ILE A 5 -25.78 9.79 -14.69
CA ILE A 5 -25.60 8.34 -14.92
C ILE A 5 -24.22 8.03 -15.51
N GLU A 6 -23.74 8.85 -16.46
CA GLU A 6 -22.40 8.69 -17.06
C GLU A 6 -21.31 8.92 -16.01
N LEU A 7 -21.47 9.95 -15.18
CA LEU A 7 -20.56 10.23 -14.06
C LEU A 7 -20.56 9.09 -13.02
N PHE A 8 -21.72 8.54 -12.70
CA PHE A 8 -21.83 7.38 -11.81
C PHE A 8 -21.14 6.14 -12.39
N ASN A 9 -21.35 5.84 -13.68
CA ASN A 9 -20.70 4.71 -14.34
C ASN A 9 -19.18 4.86 -14.36
N GLN A 10 -18.66 6.06 -14.61
CA GLN A 10 -17.22 6.36 -14.53
C GLN A 10 -16.67 6.13 -13.12
N HIS A 11 -17.38 6.53 -12.08
CA HIS A 11 -16.98 6.29 -10.68
C HIS A 11 -16.91 4.80 -10.34
N GLN A 12 -17.88 4.00 -10.81
CA GLN A 12 -17.87 2.54 -10.63
C GLN A 12 -16.72 1.88 -11.38
N MET A 13 -16.43 2.32 -12.60
CA MET A 13 -15.28 1.83 -13.37
C MET A 13 -13.96 2.15 -12.67
N ASP A 14 -13.78 3.36 -12.16
CA ASP A 14 -12.57 3.75 -11.43
C ASP A 14 -12.40 2.92 -10.14
N THR A 15 -13.48 2.75 -9.37
CA THR A 15 -13.47 1.89 -8.16
C THR A 15 -13.04 0.46 -8.48
N ARG A 16 -13.56 -0.13 -9.56
CA ARG A 16 -13.17 -1.46 -10.02
C ARG A 16 -11.70 -1.52 -10.45
N ASN A 17 -11.21 -0.50 -11.16
CA ASN A 17 -9.80 -0.43 -11.58
C ASN A 17 -8.86 -0.34 -10.36
N ARG A 18 -9.21 0.46 -9.36
CA ARG A 18 -8.49 0.56 -8.09
C ARG A 18 -8.48 -0.78 -7.33
N LEU A 19 -9.60 -1.51 -7.32
CA LEU A 19 -9.67 -2.84 -6.72
C LEU A 19 -8.76 -3.85 -7.43
N ASN A 20 -8.79 -3.86 -8.77
CA ASN A 20 -7.91 -4.72 -9.56
C ASN A 20 -6.43 -4.40 -9.28
N PHE A 21 -6.07 -3.11 -9.22
CA PHE A 21 -4.73 -2.68 -8.87
C PHE A 21 -4.31 -3.12 -7.46
N LEU A 22 -5.21 -3.06 -6.47
CA LEU A 22 -4.96 -3.56 -5.12
C LEU A 22 -4.63 -5.06 -5.14
N VAL A 23 -5.45 -5.87 -5.80
CA VAL A 23 -5.24 -7.33 -5.89
C VAL A 23 -3.91 -7.64 -6.56
N GLN A 24 -3.59 -6.98 -7.69
CA GLN A 24 -2.32 -7.16 -8.38
C GLN A 24 -1.13 -6.76 -7.50
N SER A 25 -1.24 -5.66 -6.78
CA SER A 25 -0.19 -5.19 -5.87
C SER A 25 0.05 -6.19 -4.74
N VAL A 26 -1.00 -6.71 -4.10
CA VAL A 26 -0.88 -7.71 -3.04
C VAL A 26 -0.21 -8.99 -3.55
N LEU A 27 -0.62 -9.49 -4.73
CA LEU A 27 -0.02 -10.68 -5.33
C LEU A 27 1.46 -10.47 -5.69
N PHE A 28 1.80 -9.30 -6.24
CA PHE A 28 3.16 -8.95 -6.57
C PHE A 28 4.04 -8.84 -5.32
N LEU A 29 3.54 -8.20 -4.26
CA LEU A 29 4.26 -8.09 -2.98
C LEU A 29 4.46 -9.46 -2.31
N ALA A 30 3.43 -10.30 -2.30
CA ALA A 30 3.55 -11.67 -1.79
C ALA A 30 4.56 -12.49 -2.59
N GLY A 31 4.53 -12.40 -3.93
CA GLY A 31 5.46 -13.09 -4.82
C GLY A 31 6.91 -12.63 -4.66
N THR A 32 7.14 -11.32 -4.52
CA THR A 32 8.48 -10.77 -4.32
C THR A 32 9.03 -11.11 -2.94
N ALA A 33 8.23 -11.04 -1.88
CA ALA A 33 8.62 -11.45 -0.53
C ALA A 33 8.95 -12.96 -0.46
N LEU A 34 8.14 -13.80 -1.11
CA LEU A 34 8.40 -15.24 -1.21
C LEU A 34 9.70 -15.50 -1.97
N THR A 35 9.90 -14.84 -3.11
CA THR A 35 11.12 -15.00 -3.93
C THR A 35 12.36 -14.57 -3.14
N ALA A 36 12.31 -13.42 -2.47
CA ALA A 36 13.42 -12.95 -1.63
C ALA A 36 13.74 -13.94 -0.51
N SER A 37 12.70 -14.48 0.15
CA SER A 37 12.86 -15.49 1.20
C SER A 37 13.54 -16.75 0.64
N VAL A 38 13.05 -17.28 -0.49
CA VAL A 38 13.63 -18.45 -1.15
C VAL A 38 15.07 -18.20 -1.56
N SER A 39 15.39 -17.07 -2.19
CA SER A 39 16.75 -16.71 -2.59
C SER A 39 17.71 -16.60 -1.41
N VAL A 40 17.25 -16.06 -0.26
CA VAL A 40 18.06 -16.01 0.96
C VAL A 40 18.31 -17.42 1.52
N PHE A 41 17.30 -18.29 1.57
CA PHE A 41 17.45 -19.65 2.11
C PHE A 41 18.18 -20.62 1.16
N THR A 42 18.13 -20.39 -0.14
CA THR A 42 18.80 -21.23 -1.16
C THR A 42 20.18 -20.72 -1.55
N GLY A 43 20.53 -19.48 -1.17
CA GLY A 43 21.83 -18.89 -1.45
C GLY A 43 22.96 -19.59 -0.70
N SER A 44 23.78 -20.35 -1.41
CA SER A 44 24.89 -21.17 -0.90
C SER A 44 26.12 -20.39 -0.41
N ARG A 45 26.00 -19.08 -0.17
CA ARG A 45 27.06 -18.26 0.43
C ARG A 45 26.60 -17.74 1.78
N THR A 46 26.97 -18.45 2.84
CA THR A 46 26.96 -17.94 4.21
C THR A 46 28.01 -16.85 4.34
N ILE A 47 27.70 -15.65 3.82
CA ILE A 47 28.46 -14.45 4.14
C ILE A 47 28.22 -14.22 5.64
N LYS A 48 29.27 -14.39 6.44
CA LYS A 48 29.21 -14.14 7.89
C LYS A 48 29.11 -12.63 8.10
N LEU A 49 27.88 -12.13 8.17
CA LEU A 49 27.59 -10.76 8.56
C LEU A 49 27.93 -10.55 10.04
N SER A 50 28.48 -9.39 10.38
CA SER A 50 28.58 -8.97 11.78
C SER A 50 27.18 -8.87 12.41
N GLU A 51 27.08 -9.05 13.72
CA GLU A 51 25.80 -8.97 14.44
C GLU A 51 25.07 -7.64 14.18
N THR A 52 25.81 -6.54 14.05
CA THR A 52 25.28 -5.21 13.70
C THR A 52 24.63 -5.16 12.31
N LEU A 53 25.26 -5.77 11.30
CA LEU A 53 24.73 -5.81 9.94
C LEU A 53 23.53 -6.76 9.83
N GLN A 54 23.51 -7.86 10.60
CA GLN A 54 22.35 -8.74 10.67
C GLN A 54 21.14 -8.03 11.29
N ALA A 55 21.33 -7.32 12.39
CA ALA A 55 20.27 -6.53 13.03
C ALA A 55 19.74 -5.43 12.11
N ALA A 56 20.64 -4.70 11.43
CA ALA A 56 20.26 -3.69 10.45
C ALA A 56 19.47 -4.29 9.27
N LEU A 57 19.89 -5.44 8.75
CA LEU A 57 19.21 -6.15 7.68
C LEU A 57 17.80 -6.59 8.10
N ALA A 58 17.67 -7.20 9.28
CA ALA A 58 16.39 -7.64 9.82
C ALA A 58 15.43 -6.46 10.05
N ALA A 59 15.91 -5.37 10.65
CA ALA A 59 15.11 -4.16 10.86
C ALA A 59 14.64 -3.55 9.52
N SER A 60 15.52 -3.54 8.51
CA SER A 60 15.20 -3.04 7.17
C SER A 60 14.12 -3.86 6.49
N TRP A 61 14.19 -5.20 6.60
CA TRP A 61 13.15 -6.09 6.09
C TRP A 61 11.81 -5.87 6.78
N TRP A 62 11.79 -5.77 8.12
CA TRP A 62 10.57 -5.47 8.85
C TRP A 62 9.98 -4.11 8.50
N ALA A 63 10.81 -3.08 8.29
CA ALA A 63 10.37 -1.77 7.85
C ALA A 63 9.71 -1.82 6.46
N LEU A 64 10.30 -2.57 5.51
CA LEU A 64 9.70 -2.76 4.19
C LEU A 64 8.38 -3.52 4.26
N VAL A 65 8.31 -4.60 5.03
CA VAL A 65 7.06 -5.35 5.24
C VAL A 65 5.99 -4.48 5.87
N ALA A 66 6.33 -3.70 6.90
CA ALA A 66 5.41 -2.77 7.55
C ALA A 66 4.88 -1.70 6.57
N SER A 67 5.75 -1.15 5.73
CA SER A 67 5.34 -0.23 4.66
C SER A 67 4.35 -0.88 3.70
N MET A 68 4.64 -2.09 3.21
CA MET A 68 3.75 -2.83 2.33
C MET A 68 2.36 -3.06 2.95
N CYS A 69 2.32 -3.48 4.21
CA CYS A 69 1.06 -3.65 4.94
C CYS A 69 0.28 -2.33 5.08
N LEU A 70 0.96 -1.24 5.45
CA LEU A 70 0.33 0.08 5.58
C LEU A 70 -0.22 0.58 4.23
N ALA A 71 0.51 0.39 3.14
CA ALA A 71 0.05 0.75 1.80
C ALA A 71 -1.22 -0.02 1.41
N VAL A 72 -1.27 -1.33 1.69
CA VAL A 72 -2.47 -2.16 1.46
C VAL A 72 -3.66 -1.64 2.27
N VAL A 73 -3.45 -1.29 3.54
CA VAL A 73 -4.49 -0.71 4.40
C VAL A 73 -4.99 0.63 3.84
N VAL A 74 -4.09 1.52 3.40
CA VAL A 74 -4.46 2.81 2.79
C VAL A 74 -5.36 2.59 1.58
N VAL A 75 -4.97 1.72 0.66
CA VAL A 75 -5.76 1.44 -0.54
C VAL A 75 -7.12 0.82 -0.19
N ALA A 76 -7.16 -0.09 0.80
CA ALA A 76 -8.42 -0.67 1.27
C ALA A 76 -9.38 0.38 1.86
N ILE A 77 -8.86 1.33 2.66
CA ILE A 77 -9.66 2.42 3.23
C ILE A 77 -10.19 3.33 2.11
N VAL A 78 -9.34 3.70 1.13
CA VAL A 78 -9.75 4.51 -0.04
C VAL A 78 -10.89 3.82 -0.78
N LEU A 79 -10.77 2.51 -1.06
CA LEU A 79 -11.81 1.74 -1.75
C LEU A 79 -13.13 1.70 -0.98
N LEU A 80 -13.09 1.44 0.33
CA LEU A 80 -14.28 1.41 1.16
C LEU A 80 -14.96 2.79 1.24
N ARG A 81 -14.16 3.86 1.36
CA ARG A 81 -14.65 5.25 1.35
C ARG A 81 -15.32 5.58 0.02
N ASP A 82 -14.65 5.27 -1.10
CA ASP A 82 -15.15 5.59 -2.44
C ASP A 82 -16.40 4.76 -2.80
N TYR A 83 -16.47 3.51 -2.34
CA TYR A 83 -17.68 2.69 -2.44
C TYR A 83 -18.84 3.28 -1.64
N ALA A 84 -18.60 3.68 -0.38
CA ALA A 84 -19.63 4.30 0.46
C ALA A 84 -20.14 5.62 -0.14
N LEU A 85 -19.25 6.44 -0.72
CA LEU A 85 -19.62 7.66 -1.45
C LEU A 85 -20.45 7.34 -2.69
N GLY A 86 -20.04 6.33 -3.48
CA GLY A 86 -20.80 5.88 -4.64
C GLY A 86 -22.20 5.40 -4.29
N GLU A 87 -22.36 4.69 -3.18
CA GLU A 87 -23.68 4.23 -2.71
C GLU A 87 -24.55 5.39 -2.18
N ARG A 88 -23.96 6.40 -1.53
CA ARG A 88 -24.67 7.64 -1.16
C ARG A 88 -25.14 8.40 -2.39
N TRP A 89 -24.27 8.50 -3.41
CA TRP A 89 -24.61 9.14 -4.68
C TRP A 89 -25.70 8.37 -5.44
N ARG A 90 -25.69 7.04 -5.38
CA ARG A 90 -26.78 6.22 -5.93
C ARG A 90 -28.12 6.55 -5.26
N ARG A 91 -28.12 6.70 -3.93
CA ARG A 91 -29.32 7.04 -3.15
C ARG A 91 -29.82 8.46 -3.41
N SER A 92 -28.93 9.41 -3.72
CA SER A 92 -29.36 10.78 -4.03
C SER A 92 -30.13 10.91 -5.35
N PHE A 93 -30.11 9.88 -6.21
CA PHE A 93 -30.99 9.85 -7.39
C PHE A 93 -32.45 9.57 -7.04
N ASP A 94 -32.70 8.82 -5.96
CA ASP A 94 -34.05 8.48 -5.50
C ASP A 94 -34.55 9.48 -4.43
N ASP A 95 -33.65 10.07 -3.65
CA ASP A 95 -33.96 11.02 -2.59
C ASP A 95 -33.02 12.26 -2.61
N PRO A 96 -33.51 13.45 -3.02
CA PRO A 96 -32.70 14.67 -3.11
C PRO A 96 -32.30 15.25 -1.74
N SER A 97 -32.78 14.69 -0.62
CA SER A 97 -32.36 15.10 0.73
C SER A 97 -31.05 14.46 1.20
N VAL A 98 -30.52 13.47 0.46
CA VAL A 98 -29.28 12.78 0.79
C VAL A 98 -28.08 13.62 0.39
N ASP A 99 -27.29 14.03 1.38
CA ASP A 99 -26.04 14.75 1.14
C ASP A 99 -24.95 13.82 0.58
N ALA A 100 -24.60 14.05 -0.68
CA ALA A 100 -23.54 13.35 -1.42
C ALA A 100 -22.24 14.18 -1.52
N SER A 101 -22.12 15.30 -0.82
CA SER A 101 -21.02 16.27 -0.97
C SER A 101 -19.63 15.76 -0.55
N GLY A 102 -19.55 14.57 0.07
CA GLY A 102 -18.27 13.89 0.30
C GLY A 102 -17.33 14.62 1.27
N THR A 103 -17.89 15.18 2.35
CA THR A 103 -17.10 15.94 3.34
C THR A 103 -15.94 15.12 3.91
N PRO A 104 -14.73 15.71 4.03
CA PRO A 104 -13.57 15.01 4.58
C PRO A 104 -13.84 14.53 6.01
N GLY A 105 -13.60 13.25 6.24
CA GLY A 105 -13.89 12.57 7.50
C GLY A 105 -12.64 11.97 8.15
N ALA A 106 -12.86 11.22 9.23
CA ALA A 106 -11.78 10.49 9.92
C ALA A 106 -11.03 9.50 9.00
N ALA A 107 -11.70 8.97 7.97
CA ALA A 107 -11.09 8.10 6.97
C ALA A 107 -9.98 8.81 6.17
N ASP A 108 -10.16 10.09 5.84
CA ASP A 108 -9.16 10.89 5.11
C ASP A 108 -7.91 11.13 5.96
N VAL A 109 -8.10 11.42 7.25
CA VAL A 109 -7.00 11.56 8.21
C VAL A 109 -6.23 10.23 8.34
N ALA A 110 -6.95 9.10 8.44
CA ALA A 110 -6.33 7.77 8.52
C ALA A 110 -5.53 7.45 7.25
N ILE A 111 -6.05 7.77 6.06
CA ILE A 111 -5.35 7.60 4.77
C ILE A 111 -4.04 8.38 4.77
N ILE A 112 -4.08 9.65 5.16
CA ILE A 112 -2.90 10.53 5.15
C ILE A 112 -1.84 10.01 6.13
N VAL A 113 -2.24 9.72 7.38
CA VAL A 113 -1.31 9.26 8.41
C VAL A 113 -0.68 7.93 8.02
N CYS A 114 -1.48 6.94 7.62
CA CYS A 114 -0.97 5.64 7.19
C CYS A 114 -0.11 5.75 5.91
N GLY A 115 -0.45 6.65 4.98
CA GLY A 115 0.32 6.91 3.78
C GLY A 115 1.72 7.49 4.09
N ILE A 116 1.79 8.48 4.97
CA ILE A 116 3.07 9.08 5.41
C ILE A 116 3.91 8.03 6.15
N LEU A 117 3.32 7.28 7.08
CA LEU A 117 4.02 6.23 7.80
C LEU A 117 4.55 5.13 6.87
N SER A 118 3.76 4.73 5.88
CA SER A 118 4.19 3.78 4.85
C SER A 118 5.41 4.29 4.10
N LEU A 119 5.40 5.57 3.69
CA LEU A 119 6.51 6.16 2.94
C LEU A 119 7.79 6.24 3.77
N ILE A 120 7.69 6.64 5.04
CA ILE A 120 8.84 6.71 5.95
C ILE A 120 9.43 5.32 6.17
N ALA A 121 8.58 4.32 6.44
CA ALA A 121 9.00 2.94 6.62
C ALA A 121 9.67 2.36 5.35
N PHE A 122 9.14 2.68 4.17
CA PHE A 122 9.73 2.28 2.89
C PHE A 122 11.13 2.87 2.71
N LEU A 123 11.28 4.19 2.87
CA LEU A 123 12.57 4.87 2.69
C LEU A 123 13.60 4.36 3.70
N GLY A 124 13.21 4.20 4.96
CA GLY A 124 14.09 3.65 6.00
C GLY A 124 14.56 2.23 5.68
N GLY A 125 13.63 1.34 5.30
CA GLY A 125 13.97 -0.03 4.92
C GLY A 125 14.84 -0.10 3.67
N PHE A 126 14.56 0.71 2.65
CA PHE A 126 15.32 0.72 1.40
C PHE A 126 16.76 1.22 1.60
N ILE A 127 16.95 2.31 2.34
CA ILE A 127 18.27 2.84 2.70
C ILE A 127 19.05 1.81 3.53
N GLY A 128 18.40 1.15 4.48
CA GLY A 128 19.02 0.15 5.34
C GLY A 128 19.53 -1.07 4.57
N ILE A 129 18.77 -1.58 3.60
CA ILE A 129 19.26 -2.64 2.69
C ILE A 129 20.45 -2.14 1.87
N GLY A 130 20.39 -0.92 1.32
CA GLY A 130 21.49 -0.33 0.57
C GLY A 130 22.78 -0.19 1.39
N TYR A 131 22.64 0.20 2.66
CA TYR A 131 23.75 0.27 3.61
C TYR A 131 24.38 -1.11 3.88
N VAL A 132 23.56 -2.14 4.12
CA VAL A 132 24.08 -3.51 4.31
C VAL A 132 24.76 -4.02 3.05
N ALA A 133 24.16 -3.83 1.87
CA ALA A 133 24.72 -4.27 0.60
C ALA A 133 26.09 -3.64 0.30
N THR A 134 26.22 -2.32 0.48
CA THR A 134 27.50 -1.62 0.27
C THR A 134 28.55 -2.02 1.29
N SER A 135 28.17 -2.25 2.54
CA SER A 135 29.09 -2.70 3.60
C SER A 135 29.66 -4.11 3.34
N VAL A 136 28.90 -4.97 2.66
CA VAL A 136 29.34 -6.34 2.30
C VAL A 136 30.26 -6.34 1.08
N VAL A 137 30.13 -5.39 0.15
CA VAL A 137 31.01 -5.29 -1.03
C VAL A 137 32.37 -4.70 -0.69
N VAL A 138 32.44 -3.84 0.32
CA VAL A 138 33.68 -3.17 0.75
C VAL A 138 34.48 -4.00 1.76
N ALA A 139 33.85 -5.01 2.39
CA ALA A 139 34.48 -5.95 3.32
C ALA A 139 35.09 -7.17 2.61
#